data_AF-A0A0R0A353-F1
#
_entry.id   AF-A0A0R0A353-F1
#
_cell.length_a   1.000
_cell.length_b   1.000
_cell.length_c   1.000
_cell.angle_alpha   90.00
_cell.angle_beta   90.00
_cell.angle_gamma   90.00
#
_symmetry.space_group_name_H-M   'P 1'
#
loop_
_entity.id
_entity.type
_entity.pdbx_description
1 polymer ?
#
loop_
_entity_poly.entity_id
_entity_poly.type
_entity_poly.pdbx_seq_one_letter_code
_entity_poly.pdbx_strand_id
1 'polypeptide(L)'
;MIAVAVGYLWRHENRRIERELRQSFARQTFQTELGPISGAELKVVKMHQERSGLRRRDPVLELAFRGDPYGGDAFWYCVGPGPSYFLAIAMLQAGSGPVDVQWVVRPLTEARMRGALVGDRKATALAFGNAVEG
;
A
#
# COMPACT_ATOMS: atom_id res chain seq x y z
N MET A 1 -19.74 -1.97 29.28
CA MET A 1 -20.16 -2.25 27.87
C MET A 1 -19.65 -1.25 26.83
N ILE A 2 -18.81 -0.26 27.18
CA ILE A 2 -18.31 0.77 26.23
C ILE A 2 -17.13 0.26 25.36
N ALA A 3 -16.28 -0.63 25.90
CA ALA A 3 -15.11 -1.16 25.19
C ALA A 3 -15.47 -2.03 23.96
N VAL A 4 -16.61 -2.74 24.00
CA VAL A 4 -17.08 -3.58 22.90
C VAL A 4 -17.60 -2.72 21.74
N ALA A 5 -18.28 -1.61 22.04
CA ALA A 5 -18.77 -0.67 21.03
C ALA A 5 -17.63 0.06 20.32
N VAL A 6 -16.59 0.49 21.05
CA VAL A 6 -15.39 1.09 20.47
C VAL A 6 -14.65 0.09 19.59
N GLY A 7 -14.51 -1.16 20.02
CA GLY A 7 -13.89 -2.23 19.21
C GLY A 7 -14.69 -2.60 17.95
N TYR A 8 -16.03 -2.57 18.01
CA TYR A 8 -16.90 -2.82 16.86
C TYR A 8 -16.87 -1.67 15.85
N LEU A 9 -16.93 -0.42 16.32
CA LEU A 9 -16.79 0.78 15.48
C LEU A 9 -15.41 0.81 14.82
N TRP A 10 -14.34 0.56 15.56
CA TRP A 10 -12.98 0.44 15.02
C TRP A 10 -12.88 -0.64 13.95
N ARG A 11 -13.45 -1.82 14.18
CA ARG A 11 -13.41 -2.93 13.21
C ARG A 11 -14.22 -2.64 11.95
N HIS A 12 -15.34 -1.93 12.07
CA HIS A 12 -16.17 -1.54 10.94
C HIS A 12 -15.51 -0.44 10.11
N GLU A 13 -14.94 0.55 10.76
CA GLU A 13 -14.22 1.66 10.13
C GLU A 13 -12.95 1.18 9.43
N ASN A 14 -12.18 0.26 10.02
CA ASN A 14 -11.04 -0.36 9.36
C ASN A 14 -11.43 -1.14 8.11
N ARG A 15 -12.57 -1.85 8.12
CA ARG A 15 -13.06 -2.57 6.93
C ARG A 15 -13.51 -1.63 5.82
N ARG A 16 -14.08 -0.47 6.20
CA ARG A 16 -14.45 0.56 5.24
C ARG A 16 -13.19 1.17 4.62
N ILE A 17 -12.21 1.58 5.43
CA ILE A 17 -10.93 2.12 4.97
C ILE A 17 -10.20 1.10 4.08
N GLU A 18 -10.12 -0.16 4.49
CA GLU A 18 -9.50 -1.20 3.66
C GLU A 18 -10.23 -1.37 2.32
N ARG A 19 -11.57 -1.33 2.32
CA ARG A 19 -12.35 -1.40 1.09
C ARG A 19 -12.10 -0.20 0.19
N GLU A 20 -12.08 1.01 0.73
CA GLU A 20 -11.80 2.23 -0.04
C GLU A 20 -10.37 2.23 -0.58
N LEU A 21 -9.38 1.79 0.21
CA LEU A 21 -8.00 1.61 -0.25
C LEU A 21 -7.94 0.62 -1.41
N ARG A 22 -8.60 -0.55 -1.30
CA ARG A 22 -8.63 -1.55 -2.38
C ARG A 22 -9.34 -1.05 -3.63
N GLN A 23 -10.48 -0.37 -3.47
CA GLN A 23 -11.24 0.16 -4.60
C GLN A 23 -10.52 1.32 -5.29
N SER A 24 -9.94 2.24 -4.53
CA SER A 24 -9.16 3.35 -5.07
C SER A 24 -7.89 2.87 -5.77
N PHE A 25 -7.17 1.90 -5.18
CA PHE A 25 -6.02 1.24 -5.80
C PHE A 25 -6.40 0.55 -7.12
N ALA A 26 -7.49 -0.22 -7.14
CA ALA A 26 -7.93 -0.94 -8.32
C ALA A 26 -8.20 -0.04 -9.54
N ARG A 27 -8.60 1.22 -9.29
CA ARG A 27 -8.85 2.23 -10.33
C ARG A 27 -7.59 2.97 -10.79
N GLN A 28 -6.45 2.79 -10.11
CA GLN A 28 -5.19 3.40 -10.53
C GLN A 28 -4.66 2.72 -11.80
N THR A 29 -3.99 3.50 -12.64
CA THR A 29 -3.33 3.01 -13.85
C THR A 29 -1.83 2.97 -13.65
N PHE A 30 -1.21 1.85 -14.01
CA PHE A 30 0.22 1.58 -13.86
C PHE A 30 0.83 1.40 -15.24
N GLN A 31 1.93 2.08 -15.51
CA GLN A 31 2.64 1.94 -16.78
C GLN A 31 3.59 0.74 -16.70
N THR A 32 3.44 -0.21 -17.62
CA THR A 32 4.35 -1.35 -17.80
C THR A 32 4.98 -1.31 -19.18
N GLU A 33 5.97 -2.17 -19.42
CA GLU A 33 6.57 -2.33 -20.76
C GLU A 33 5.56 -2.87 -21.80
N LEU A 34 4.53 -3.60 -21.35
CA LEU A 34 3.46 -4.14 -22.20
C LEU A 34 2.29 -3.16 -22.38
N GLY A 35 2.36 -1.98 -21.77
CA GLY A 35 1.32 -0.96 -21.79
C GLY A 35 0.71 -0.67 -20.41
N PRO A 36 -0.29 0.23 -20.36
CA PRO A 36 -0.98 0.56 -19.11
C PRO A 36 -1.86 -0.59 -18.62
N ILE A 37 -1.80 -0.88 -17.33
CA ILE A 37 -2.69 -1.85 -16.65
C ILE A 37 -3.36 -1.19 -15.44
N SER A 38 -4.49 -1.75 -15.00
CA SER A 38 -5.15 -1.31 -13.79
C SER A 38 -4.54 -1.91 -12.53
N GLY A 39 -4.74 -1.27 -11.38
CA GLY A 39 -4.36 -1.84 -10.09
C GLY A 39 -5.09 -3.14 -9.76
N ALA A 40 -6.25 -3.40 -10.38
CA ALA A 40 -6.96 -4.66 -10.24
C ALA A 40 -6.19 -5.86 -10.83
N GLU A 41 -5.32 -5.60 -11.81
CA GLU A 41 -4.46 -6.60 -12.46
C GLU A 41 -3.13 -6.80 -11.72
N LEU A 42 -2.85 -5.97 -10.71
CA LEU A 42 -1.66 -6.10 -9.88
C LEU A 42 -1.90 -7.03 -8.68
N LYS A 43 -0.92 -7.88 -8.41
CA LYS A 43 -0.84 -8.69 -7.20
C LYS A 43 -0.09 -7.92 -6.12
N VAL A 44 -0.78 -7.55 -5.03
CA VAL A 44 -0.11 -6.99 -3.84
C VAL A 44 0.53 -8.13 -3.05
N VAL A 45 1.86 -8.15 -2.99
CA VAL A 45 2.63 -9.23 -2.36
C VAL A 45 3.02 -8.92 -0.91
N LYS A 46 3.10 -7.64 -0.56
CA LYS A 46 3.39 -7.16 0.79
C LYS A 46 2.71 -5.82 1.01
N MET A 47 2.11 -5.66 2.19
CA MET A 47 1.56 -4.40 2.67
C MET A 47 2.29 -4.05 3.96
N HIS A 48 2.79 -2.83 4.05
CA HIS A 48 3.28 -2.24 5.29
C HIS A 48 2.42 -1.03 5.60
N GLN A 49 1.81 -1.01 6.78
CA GLN A 49 1.07 0.15 7.25
C GLN A 49 1.90 0.79 8.35
N GLU A 50 2.48 1.94 8.08
CA GLU A 50 3.17 2.69 9.11
C GLU A 50 2.10 3.37 9.95
N ARG A 51 1.70 2.72 11.04
CA ARG A 51 0.86 3.40 12.04
C ARG A 51 1.74 4.45 12.68
N SER A 52 1.62 5.70 12.25
CA SER A 52 2.23 6.85 12.91
C SER A 52 1.69 6.94 14.33
N GLY A 53 2.31 6.20 15.24
CA GLY A 53 2.24 6.40 16.67
C GLY A 53 3.49 7.17 17.04
N LEU A 54 3.44 8.50 16.97
CA LEU A 54 4.31 9.47 17.64
C LEU A 54 5.47 8.86 18.47
N ARG A 55 6.50 8.25 17.87
CA ARG A 55 7.73 7.79 18.56
C ARG A 55 8.93 7.64 17.61
N ARG A 56 9.29 8.71 16.92
CA ARG A 56 10.68 9.21 16.73
C ARG A 56 10.71 10.18 15.55
N ARG A 57 10.95 11.45 15.86
CA ARG A 57 11.20 12.53 14.91
C ARG A 57 12.49 12.25 14.14
N ASP A 58 12.38 11.98 12.84
CA ASP A 58 13.42 12.31 11.88
C ASP A 58 13.01 13.61 11.16
N PRO A 59 13.69 14.73 11.40
CA PRO A 59 13.30 16.03 10.85
C PRO A 59 13.46 16.13 9.33
N VAL A 60 14.22 15.23 8.68
CA VAL A 60 14.36 15.20 7.22
C VAL A 60 13.13 14.57 6.56
N LEU A 61 12.54 13.54 7.20
CA LEU A 61 11.26 12.96 6.78
C LEU A 61 10.09 13.91 7.09
N GLU A 62 10.15 14.64 8.21
CA GLU A 62 9.12 15.61 8.63
C GLU A 62 8.91 16.76 7.61
N LEU A 63 9.95 17.13 6.85
CA LEU A 63 9.82 18.13 5.77
C LEU A 63 9.15 17.57 4.51
N ALA A 64 9.31 16.27 4.23
CA ALA A 64 8.66 15.61 3.09
C ALA A 64 7.17 15.32 3.34
N PHE A 65 6.77 15.21 4.61
CA PHE A 65 5.42 14.84 5.04
C PHE A 65 4.66 15.97 5.75
N ARG A 66 4.93 17.23 5.37
CA ARG A 66 4.42 18.45 6.02
C ARG A 66 2.92 18.72 5.76
N GLY A 67 2.08 17.70 5.90
CA GLY A 67 0.64 17.71 5.68
C GLY A 67 -0.14 16.63 6.43
N ASP A 68 0.38 16.05 7.52
CA ASP A 68 -0.33 15.00 8.27
C ASP A 68 -0.91 15.51 9.61
N PRO A 69 -2.25 15.61 9.72
CA PRO A 69 -2.88 15.66 11.04
C PRO A 69 -3.16 14.27 11.60
N TYR A 70 -3.53 13.24 10.82
CA TYR A 70 -3.84 11.88 11.28
C TYR A 70 -3.98 10.89 10.10
N GLY A 71 -2.92 10.24 9.62
CA GLY A 71 -3.08 9.19 8.60
C GLY A 71 -1.80 8.47 8.23
N GLY A 72 -1.49 7.37 8.91
CA GLY A 72 -0.33 6.54 8.60
C GLY A 72 -0.30 6.04 7.14
N ASP A 73 0.82 6.24 6.46
CA ASP A 73 1.02 5.82 5.07
C ASP A 73 0.91 4.29 4.93
N ALA A 74 0.23 3.85 3.88
CA ALA A 74 0.17 2.44 3.50
C ALA A 74 1.06 2.18 2.28
N PHE A 75 2.09 1.36 2.47
CA PHE A 75 3.05 0.97 1.44
C PHE A 75 2.70 -0.41 0.90
N TRP A 76 2.33 -0.48 -0.38
CA TRP A 76 1.95 -1.71 -1.07
C TRP A 76 3.01 -2.05 -2.11
N TYR A 77 3.63 -3.22 -1.96
CA TYR A 77 4.53 -3.79 -2.95
C TYR A 77 3.73 -4.67 -3.88
N CYS A 78 3.80 -4.38 -5.16
CA CYS A 78 2.92 -4.94 -6.18
C CYS A 78 3.73 -5.56 -7.32
N VAL A 79 3.20 -6.66 -7.87
CA VAL A 79 3.74 -7.36 -9.03
C VAL A 79 2.65 -7.42 -10.09
N GLY A 80 2.96 -6.98 -11.31
CA GLY A 80 2.09 -7.09 -12.47
C GLY A 80 2.49 -8.23 -13.40
N PRO A 81 1.84 -8.37 -14.56
CA PRO A 81 2.25 -9.28 -15.61
C PRO A 81 3.70 -9.02 -16.06
N GLY A 82 4.44 -10.09 -16.35
CA GLY A 82 5.86 -10.01 -16.72
C GLY A 82 6.74 -9.43 -15.59
N PRO A 83 7.90 -8.85 -15.91
CA PRO A 83 8.82 -8.25 -14.94
C PRO A 83 8.37 -6.84 -14.50
N SER A 84 7.12 -6.70 -14.07
CA SER A 84 6.54 -5.40 -13.66
C SER A 84 6.44 -5.30 -12.14
N TYR A 85 7.20 -4.40 -11.52
CA TYR A 85 7.26 -4.24 -10.07
C TYR A 85 6.96 -2.81 -9.66
N PHE A 86 6.13 -2.63 -8.62
CA PHE A 86 5.74 -1.30 -8.16
C PHE A 86 5.73 -1.19 -6.64
N LEU A 87 6.01 0.02 -6.15
CA LEU A 87 5.63 0.48 -4.82
C LEU A 87 4.51 1.50 -4.98
N ALA A 88 3.37 1.22 -4.38
CA ALA A 88 2.24 2.15 -4.29
C ALA A 88 2.10 2.63 -2.84
N ILE A 89 2.10 3.95 -2.65
CA ILE A 89 2.01 4.60 -1.35
C ILE A 89 0.65 5.29 -1.28
N ALA A 90 -0.19 4.86 -0.34
CA ALA A 90 -1.49 5.48 -0.08
C ALA A 90 -1.31 6.55 0.99
N MET A 91 -1.63 7.79 0.63
CA MET A 91 -1.71 8.92 1.55
C MET A 91 -3.19 9.16 1.86
N LEU A 92 -3.57 8.98 3.11
CA LEU A 92 -4.93 9.21 3.58
C LEU A 92 -5.08 10.68 3.97
N GLN A 93 -5.99 11.40 3.31
CA GLN A 93 -6.31 12.77 3.71
C GLN A 93 -7.51 12.74 4.67
N ALA A 94 -7.29 13.21 5.90
CA ALA A 94 -8.36 13.36 6.88
C ALA A 94 -9.12 14.68 6.62
N GLY A 95 -10.38 14.57 6.19
CA GLY A 95 -11.34 15.68 6.09
C GLY A 95 -12.63 15.37 6.86
N SER A 96 -13.54 16.34 6.96
CA SER A 96 -14.87 16.16 7.59
C SER A 96 -15.86 15.34 6.72
N GLY A 97 -15.37 14.67 5.67
CA GLY A 97 -16.15 13.97 4.64
C GLY A 97 -15.64 12.55 4.36
N PRO A 98 -15.94 11.96 3.19
CA PRO A 98 -15.45 10.62 2.84
C PRO A 98 -13.91 10.56 2.84
N VAL A 99 -13.36 9.39 3.19
CA VAL A 99 -11.91 9.14 3.17
C VAL A 99 -11.39 9.36 1.75
N ASP A 100 -10.54 10.36 1.57
CA ASP A 100 -9.86 10.59 0.30
C ASP A 100 -8.48 9.91 0.32
N VAL A 101 -8.18 9.19 -0.77
CA VAL A 101 -6.96 8.38 -0.89
C VAL A 101 -6.19 8.86 -2.11
N GLN A 102 -5.04 9.48 -1.86
CA GLN A 102 -4.10 9.81 -2.91
C GLN A 102 -3.04 8.72 -3.03
N TRP A 103 -2.76 8.28 -4.25
CA TRP A 103 -1.75 7.26 -4.53
C TRP A 103 -0.52 7.87 -5.18
N VAL A 104 0.66 7.55 -4.63
CA VAL A 104 1.95 7.75 -5.30
C VAL A 104 2.47 6.39 -5.75
N VAL A 105 2.67 6.24 -7.06
CA VAL A 105 3.17 5.00 -7.66
C VAL A 105 4.61 5.18 -8.12
N ARG A 106 5.48 4.24 -7.74
CA ARG A 106 6.88 4.19 -8.15
C ARG A 106 7.19 2.85 -8.80
N PRO A 107 7.66 2.80 -10.06
CA PRO A 107 8.19 1.57 -10.62
C PRO A 107 9.46 1.16 -9.87
N LEU A 108 9.65 -0.15 -9.72
CA LEU A 108 10.81 -0.76 -9.10
C LEU A 108 11.50 -1.70 -10.09
N THR A 109 12.81 -1.84 -9.92
CA THR A 109 13.53 -2.96 -10.53
C THR A 109 13.30 -4.23 -9.71
N GLU A 110 13.49 -5.40 -10.32
CA GLU A 110 13.45 -6.68 -9.62
C GLU A 110 14.38 -6.68 -8.40
N ALA A 111 15.61 -6.16 -8.54
CA ALA A 111 16.58 -6.09 -7.46
C ALA A 111 16.06 -5.27 -6.25
N ARG A 112 15.38 -4.13 -6.51
CA ARG A 112 14.76 -3.33 -5.45
C ARG A 112 13.58 -4.04 -4.80
N MET A 113 12.75 -4.75 -5.59
CA MET A 113 11.68 -5.57 -5.05
C MET A 113 12.23 -6.68 -4.16
N ARG A 114 13.24 -7.43 -4.61
CA ARG A 114 13.92 -8.45 -3.80
C ARG A 114 14.45 -7.88 -2.50
N GLY A 115 15.12 -6.72 -2.57
CA GLY A 115 15.58 -5.98 -1.39
C GLY A 115 14.47 -5.67 -0.38
N ALA A 116 13.33 -5.18 -0.86
CA ALA A 116 12.19 -4.84 0.00
C ALA A 116 11.49 -6.06 0.63
N LEU A 117 11.65 -7.24 0.02
CA LEU A 117 11.08 -8.51 0.48
C LEU A 117 12.07 -9.37 1.28
N VAL A 118 13.31 -8.91 1.48
CA VAL A 118 14.31 -9.62 2.29
C VAL A 118 13.73 -9.96 3.66
N GLY A 119 13.88 -11.23 4.06
CA GLY A 119 13.34 -11.76 5.32
C GLY A 119 11.87 -12.16 5.27
N ASP A 120 11.09 -11.73 4.27
CA ASP A 120 9.70 -12.12 4.06
C ASP A 120 9.59 -13.21 2.99
N ARG A 121 9.79 -14.46 3.40
CA ARG A 121 9.76 -15.62 2.49
C ARG A 121 8.43 -15.78 1.77
N LYS A 122 7.31 -15.44 2.43
CA LYS A 122 5.97 -15.55 1.85
C LYS A 122 5.79 -14.52 0.75
N ALA A 123 6.09 -13.25 1.02
CA ALA A 123 6.00 -12.21 0.00
C ALA A 123 6.97 -12.47 -1.16
N THR A 124 8.17 -12.96 -0.87
CA THR A 124 9.16 -13.36 -1.88
C THR A 124 8.62 -14.47 -2.78
N ALA A 125 8.03 -15.52 -2.21
CA ALA A 125 7.40 -16.59 -2.98
C ALA A 125 6.18 -16.10 -3.78
N LEU A 126 5.40 -15.17 -3.23
CA LEU A 126 4.27 -14.58 -3.97
C LEU A 126 4.73 -13.70 -5.15
N ALA A 127 5.89 -13.06 -5.03
CA ALA A 127 6.44 -12.18 -6.06
C ALA A 127 7.23 -12.93 -7.15
N PHE A 128 7.94 -14.00 -6.79
CA PHE A 128 8.91 -14.67 -7.67
C PHE A 128 8.73 -16.19 -7.77
N GLY A 129 7.83 -16.80 -7.00
CA GLY A 129 7.58 -18.24 -7.02
C GLY A 129 6.62 -18.61 -8.15
N ASN A 130 7.18 -19.19 -9.21
CA ASN A 130 6.55 -19.90 -10.33
C ASN A 130 5.52 -19.07 -11.14
N ALA A 131 5.96 -18.24 -12.10
CA ALA A 131 6.18 -18.69 -13.48
C ALA A 131 6.89 -20.05 -13.60
N VAL A 132 6.12 -21.14 -13.47
CA VAL A 132 6.50 -22.42 -14.06
C VAL A 132 5.47 -22.65 -15.14
N GLU A 133 5.90 -22.50 -16.39
CA GLU A 133 5.24 -23.12 -17.52
C GLU A 133 5.00 -24.59 -17.17
N GLY A 134 3.74 -24.99 -17.20
CA GLY A 134 3.29 -26.38 -17.22
C GLY A 134 2.32 -26.51 -18.37
#